data_AF-A0A1X3IS96-F1
#
_entry.id   AF-A0A1X3IS96-F1
#
_cell.length_a   1.000
_cell.length_b   1.000
_cell.length_c   1.000
_cell.angle_alpha   90.00
_cell.angle_beta   90.00
_cell.angle_gamma   90.00
#
_symmetry.space_group_name_H-M   'P 1'
#
loop_
_entity.id
_entity.type
_entity.pdbx_description
1 polymer ?
#
loop_
_entity_poly.entity_id
_entity_poly.type
_entity_poly.pdbx_seq_one_letter_code
_entity_poly.pdbx_strand_id
1 'polypeptide(L)'
;MVSAIAHRYGLKPQISEMLMDIEIDHADQTEESDMSFLTRMAEMLGAITTVKSGNLLFIMPGGGVNAQGQPLPSFAITRSSGDRHQFRIADREAYTGVRAYWLDLNYGKKKKVSVKRRKPPKPKKEKSSSREGDYMEGAEGNVFVLRKTYQNEQAARRAAAAKWQQLQRGAASFSITLARGRAELYPEMHGTVTGFKSEIDNQDWIIAKAEHTIDNSGFTTQLELEAKIPEWIAETE
;
A
#
# COMPACT_ATOMS: atom_id res chain seq x y z
N MET A 1 -7.49 21.68 4.78
CA MET A 1 -6.23 21.44 5.52
C MET A 1 -5.03 21.28 4.59
N VAL A 2 -4.94 20.20 3.79
CA VAL A 2 -3.78 19.93 2.90
C VAL A 2 -3.46 21.09 1.96
N SER A 3 -4.49 21.68 1.32
CA SER A 3 -4.32 22.86 0.47
C SER A 3 -3.72 24.07 1.21
N ALA A 4 -4.14 24.33 2.44
CA ALA A 4 -3.62 25.46 3.23
C ALA A 4 -2.11 25.29 3.53
N ILE A 5 -1.69 24.07 3.88
CA ILE A 5 -0.27 23.76 4.11
C ILE A 5 0.52 23.87 2.80
N ALA A 6 -0.01 23.33 1.69
CA ALA A 6 0.65 23.45 0.39
C ALA A 6 0.90 24.92 0.01
N HIS A 7 -0.11 25.78 0.14
CA HIS A 7 0.01 27.20 -0.17
C HIS A 7 1.00 27.94 0.72
N ARG A 8 1.08 27.60 2.03
CA ARG A 8 2.07 28.18 2.96
C ARG A 8 3.51 28.01 2.46
N TYR A 9 3.81 26.90 1.79
CA TYR A 9 5.12 26.60 1.24
C TYR A 9 5.25 26.85 -0.27
N GLY A 10 4.26 27.52 -0.90
CA GLY A 10 4.27 27.80 -2.34
C GLY A 10 4.13 26.55 -3.22
N LEU A 11 3.61 25.45 -2.66
CA LEU A 11 3.39 24.20 -3.36
C LEU A 11 1.96 24.13 -3.91
N LYS A 12 1.78 23.43 -5.03
CA LYS A 12 0.44 23.14 -5.56
C LYS A 12 -0.10 21.86 -4.90
N PRO A 13 -1.28 21.90 -4.26
CA PRO A 13 -1.88 20.69 -3.71
C PRO A 13 -2.37 19.79 -4.84
N GLN A 14 -2.12 18.49 -4.69
CA GLN A 14 -2.60 17.43 -5.59
C GLN A 14 -3.14 16.31 -4.71
N ILE A 15 -4.47 16.23 -4.63
CA ILE A 15 -5.18 15.33 -3.71
C ILE A 15 -5.95 14.32 -4.57
N SER A 16 -5.90 13.04 -4.21
CA SER A 16 -6.73 12.02 -4.86
C SER A 16 -8.21 12.27 -4.62
N GLU A 17 -9.05 12.09 -5.64
CA GLU A 17 -10.51 12.26 -5.56
C GLU A 17 -11.13 11.45 -4.41
N MET A 18 -10.66 10.21 -4.20
CA MET A 18 -11.11 9.34 -3.11
C MET A 18 -10.87 9.92 -1.70
N LEU A 19 -9.99 10.90 -1.58
CA LEU A 19 -9.61 11.53 -0.31
C LEU A 19 -10.21 12.93 -0.14
N MET A 20 -10.75 13.54 -1.20
CA MET A 20 -11.30 14.91 -1.13
C MET A 20 -12.58 14.98 -0.30
N ASP A 21 -13.44 13.98 -0.42
CA ASP A 21 -14.75 13.95 0.25
C ASP A 21 -14.70 13.38 1.68
N ILE A 22 -13.51 13.02 2.17
CA ILE A 22 -13.36 12.48 3.53
C ILE A 22 -13.36 13.64 4.52
N GLU A 23 -14.47 13.80 5.21
CA GLU A 23 -14.59 14.73 6.33
C GLU A 23 -13.78 14.20 7.53
N ILE A 24 -12.86 15.03 8.04
CA ILE A 24 -12.10 14.76 9.26
C ILE A 24 -12.77 15.57 10.36
N ASP A 25 -13.39 14.86 11.32
CA ASP A 25 -14.17 15.42 12.43
C ASP A 25 -13.40 16.53 13.17
N HIS A 26 -12.21 16.20 13.68
CA HIS A 26 -11.31 17.18 14.28
C HIS A 26 -9.86 16.68 14.26
N ALA A 27 -8.91 17.54 13.88
CA ALA A 27 -7.50 17.21 13.88
C ALA A 27 -6.65 18.43 14.24
N ASP A 28 -6.09 18.40 15.45
CA ASP A 28 -5.17 19.43 15.93
C ASP A 28 -3.72 19.11 15.56
N GLN A 29 -2.98 20.19 15.26
CA GLN A 29 -1.54 20.17 15.09
C GLN A 29 -0.88 20.68 16.38
N THR A 30 -0.47 19.76 17.26
CA THR A 30 0.12 20.08 18.56
C THR A 30 1.56 19.60 18.61
N GLU A 31 2.51 20.53 18.80
CA GLU A 31 3.96 20.25 18.88
C GLU A 31 4.51 19.42 17.71
N GLU A 32 3.87 19.48 16.54
CA GLU A 32 4.30 18.75 15.35
C GLU A 32 4.47 19.69 14.15
N SER A 33 5.41 19.37 13.26
CA SER A 33 5.60 20.10 12.02
C SER A 33 4.47 19.82 11.02
N ASP A 34 4.26 20.72 10.06
CA ASP A 34 3.26 20.56 9.00
C ASP A 34 3.45 19.23 8.25
N MET A 35 4.70 18.80 8.01
CA MET A 35 5.00 17.54 7.33
C MET A 35 4.71 16.32 8.21
N SER A 36 5.02 16.38 9.50
CA SER A 36 4.67 15.33 10.47
C SER A 36 3.15 15.17 10.55
N PHE A 37 2.43 16.29 10.62
CA PHE A 37 0.98 16.30 10.64
C PHE A 37 0.37 15.68 9.38
N LEU A 38 0.83 16.09 8.20
CA LEU A 38 0.39 15.49 6.93
C LEU A 38 0.70 14.01 6.84
N THR A 39 1.85 13.57 7.36
CA THR A 39 2.24 12.15 7.36
C THR A 39 1.32 11.34 8.26
N ARG A 40 1.03 11.84 9.46
CA ARG A 40 0.06 11.26 10.39
C ARG A 40 -1.34 11.17 9.80
N MET A 41 -1.77 12.18 9.06
CA MET A 41 -3.06 12.20 8.35
C MET A 41 -3.08 11.20 7.19
N ALA A 42 -2.00 11.11 6.42
CA ALA A 42 -1.86 10.15 5.34
C ALA A 42 -1.95 8.71 5.88
N GLU A 43 -1.21 8.38 6.93
CA GLU A 43 -1.27 7.06 7.59
C GLU A 43 -2.67 6.71 8.08
N MET A 44 -3.40 7.68 8.65
CA MET A 44 -4.76 7.47 9.14
C MET A 44 -5.74 7.13 8.01
N LEU A 45 -5.56 7.74 6.85
CA LEU A 45 -6.41 7.54 5.68
C LEU A 45 -5.91 6.42 4.75
N GLY A 46 -4.73 5.86 5.02
CA GLY A 46 -4.09 4.91 4.13
C GLY A 46 -3.48 5.52 2.88
N ALA A 47 -3.31 6.84 2.87
CA ALA A 47 -2.69 7.61 1.81
C ALA A 47 -1.18 7.74 2.04
N ILE A 48 -0.49 8.32 1.07
CA ILE A 48 0.89 8.78 1.18
C ILE A 48 0.94 10.28 0.93
N THR A 49 1.84 10.96 1.66
CA THR A 49 2.16 12.37 1.45
C THR A 49 3.58 12.51 0.93
N THR A 50 3.78 13.27 -0.15
CA THR A 50 5.12 13.52 -0.69
C THR A 50 5.16 14.82 -1.48
N VAL A 51 6.34 15.43 -1.60
CA VAL A 51 6.54 16.64 -2.40
C VAL A 51 7.33 16.26 -3.66
N LYS A 52 6.77 16.50 -4.83
CA LYS A 52 7.42 16.23 -6.13
C LYS A 52 7.14 17.37 -7.10
N SER A 53 8.18 17.87 -7.74
CA SER A 53 8.09 18.88 -8.82
C SER A 53 7.24 20.12 -8.46
N GLY A 54 7.38 20.63 -7.23
CA GLY A 54 6.61 21.79 -6.75
C GLY A 54 5.16 21.48 -6.35
N ASN A 55 4.77 20.21 -6.35
CA ASN A 55 3.45 19.75 -5.93
C ASN A 55 3.53 19.00 -4.62
N LEU A 56 2.57 19.26 -3.73
CA LEU A 56 2.32 18.46 -2.54
C LEU A 56 1.27 17.39 -2.90
N LEU A 57 1.72 16.15 -3.01
CA LEU A 57 0.89 15.01 -3.36
C LEU A 57 0.31 14.38 -2.10
N PHE A 58 -1.00 14.14 -2.10
CA PHE A 58 -1.72 13.38 -1.08
C PHE A 58 -2.60 12.34 -1.78
N ILE A 59 -2.05 11.15 -2.00
CA ILE A 59 -2.61 10.15 -2.94
C ILE A 59 -2.66 8.76 -2.32
N MET A 60 -3.48 7.87 -2.89
CA MET A 60 -3.52 6.46 -2.50
C MET A 60 -2.34 5.69 -3.12
N PRO A 61 -1.58 4.92 -2.34
CA PRO A 61 -0.42 4.18 -2.85
C PRO A 61 -0.84 2.93 -3.65
N GLY A 62 -0.05 2.59 -4.66
CA GLY A 62 -0.19 1.36 -5.45
C GLY A 62 -1.30 1.38 -6.49
N GLY A 63 -1.91 2.55 -6.76
CA GLY A 63 -2.92 2.71 -7.81
C GLY A 63 -2.32 2.80 -9.21
N GLY A 64 -1.06 3.20 -9.32
CA GLY A 64 -0.43 3.46 -10.63
C GLY A 64 -1.08 4.60 -11.40
N VAL A 65 -1.73 5.51 -10.68
CA VAL A 65 -2.46 6.66 -11.20
C VAL A 65 -1.92 7.93 -10.55
N ASN A 66 -2.07 9.06 -11.23
CA ASN A 66 -1.81 10.37 -10.65
C ASN A 66 -2.95 10.81 -9.71
N ALA A 67 -2.83 12.01 -9.14
CA ALA A 67 -3.85 12.55 -8.23
C ALA A 67 -5.24 12.71 -8.89
N GLN A 68 -5.28 12.88 -10.22
CA GLN A 68 -6.50 12.97 -11.03
C GLN A 68 -7.02 11.61 -11.50
N GLY A 69 -6.45 10.49 -11.03
CA GLY A 69 -6.85 9.15 -11.45
C GLY A 69 -6.40 8.76 -12.86
N GLN A 70 -5.58 9.57 -13.53
CA GLN A 70 -5.04 9.23 -14.86
C GLN A 70 -3.89 8.23 -14.70
N PRO A 71 -3.81 7.18 -15.55
CA PRO A 71 -2.75 6.19 -15.47
C PRO A 71 -1.38 6.82 -15.70
N LEU A 72 -0.42 6.48 -14.84
CA LEU A 72 0.97 6.86 -15.05
C LEU A 72 1.57 6.10 -16.25
N PRO A 73 2.56 6.66 -16.95
CA PRO A 73 3.26 5.98 -18.02
C PRO A 73 3.84 4.64 -17.55
N SER A 74 3.75 3.63 -18.41
CA SER A 74 4.30 2.32 -18.09
C SER A 74 5.80 2.24 -18.37
N PHE A 75 6.52 1.46 -17.56
CA PHE A 75 7.93 1.15 -17.81
C PHE A 75 8.10 -0.28 -18.34
N ALA A 76 9.21 -0.50 -19.06
CA ALA A 76 9.65 -1.83 -19.47
C ALA A 76 11.13 -1.99 -19.10
N ILE A 77 11.43 -3.05 -18.35
CA ILE A 77 12.80 -3.43 -17.96
C ILE A 77 13.09 -4.81 -18.50
N THR A 78 14.21 -4.95 -19.20
CA THR A 78 14.71 -6.24 -19.66
C THR A 78 15.83 -6.72 -18.74
N ARG A 79 16.10 -8.02 -18.72
CA ARG A 79 17.26 -8.57 -18.00
C ARG A 79 18.61 -8.01 -18.47
N SER A 80 18.72 -7.56 -19.72
CA SER A 80 19.92 -6.90 -20.23
C SER A 80 20.14 -5.49 -19.67
N SER A 81 19.16 -4.91 -18.97
CA SER A 81 19.23 -3.55 -18.43
C SER A 81 20.02 -3.45 -17.12
N GLY A 82 20.32 -4.58 -16.46
CA GLY A 82 21.00 -4.62 -15.17
C GLY A 82 21.65 -5.97 -14.89
N ASP A 83 22.57 -6.01 -13.93
CA ASP A 83 23.38 -7.18 -13.61
C ASP A 83 22.96 -7.85 -12.29
N ARG A 84 22.58 -7.04 -11.30
CA ARG A 84 22.17 -7.48 -9.96
C ARG A 84 20.67 -7.34 -9.77
N HIS A 85 20.03 -8.45 -9.41
CA HIS A 85 18.63 -8.46 -9.02
C HIS A 85 18.41 -9.33 -7.78
N GLN A 86 17.37 -9.00 -7.03
CA GLN A 86 16.89 -9.80 -5.91
C GLN A 86 15.38 -9.96 -6.05
N PHE A 87 14.91 -11.19 -5.95
CA PHE A 87 13.49 -11.49 -5.95
C PHE A 87 13.12 -12.18 -4.65
N ARG A 88 12.08 -11.69 -4.00
CA ARG A 88 11.56 -12.26 -2.75
C ARG A 88 10.05 -12.34 -2.83
N ILE A 89 9.54 -13.54 -2.65
CA ILE A 89 8.12 -13.80 -2.40
C ILE A 89 7.97 -13.98 -0.89
N ALA A 90 7.14 -13.16 -0.27
CA ALA A 90 6.60 -13.43 1.05
C ALA A 90 5.38 -14.32 0.90
N ASP A 91 5.16 -15.21 1.88
CA ASP A 91 3.98 -16.07 1.87
C ASP A 91 2.71 -15.22 1.88
N ARG A 92 1.97 -15.20 0.77
CA ARG A 92 0.71 -14.46 0.61
C ARG A 92 -0.35 -14.91 1.62
N GLU A 93 -0.19 -16.12 2.18
CA GLU A 93 -1.10 -16.69 3.17
C GLU A 93 -0.66 -16.39 4.60
N ALA A 94 0.48 -15.71 4.80
CA ALA A 94 0.97 -15.34 6.12
C ALA A 94 -0.07 -14.55 6.92
N TYR A 95 -0.92 -13.74 6.28
CA TYR A 95 -2.04 -13.07 6.94
C TYR A 95 -3.35 -13.31 6.21
N THR A 96 -4.39 -13.65 6.99
CA THR A 96 -5.76 -13.86 6.50
C THR A 96 -6.61 -12.59 6.54
N GLY A 97 -6.14 -11.57 7.27
CA GLY A 97 -6.77 -10.25 7.36
C GLY A 97 -6.00 -9.30 8.26
N VAL A 98 -6.51 -8.06 8.38
CA VAL A 98 -6.08 -7.06 9.34
C VAL A 98 -7.22 -6.74 10.31
N ARG A 99 -6.90 -6.61 11.59
CA ARG A 99 -7.82 -6.16 12.65
C ARG A 99 -7.37 -4.81 13.18
N ALA A 100 -8.31 -3.91 13.34
CA ALA A 100 -8.14 -2.63 14.00
C ALA A 100 -9.12 -2.50 15.16
N TYR A 101 -8.78 -1.65 16.13
CA TYR A 101 -9.66 -1.33 17.26
C TYR A 101 -10.05 0.12 17.23
N TRP A 102 -11.29 0.42 17.64
CA TRP A 102 -11.76 1.78 17.84
C TRP A 102 -12.49 1.89 19.18
N LEU A 103 -12.56 3.11 19.71
CA LEU A 103 -13.27 3.39 20.96
C LEU A 103 -14.71 3.81 20.66
N ASP A 104 -15.67 3.04 21.14
CA ASP A 104 -17.07 3.43 21.09
C ASP A 104 -17.38 4.41 22.21
N LEU A 105 -17.54 5.69 21.87
CA LEU A 105 -17.82 6.76 22.83
C LEU A 105 -19.20 6.63 23.49
N ASN A 106 -20.16 5.98 22.83
CA ASN A 106 -21.50 5.81 23.38
C ASN A 106 -21.52 4.77 24.51
N TYR A 107 -20.66 3.75 24.42
CA TYR A 107 -20.65 2.62 25.35
C TYR A 107 -19.34 2.46 26.14
N GLY A 108 -18.35 3.33 25.92
CA GLY A 108 -17.04 3.30 26.58
C GLY A 108 -16.24 2.01 26.32
N LYS A 109 -16.52 1.31 25.22
CA LYS A 109 -15.95 -0.02 24.92
C LYS A 109 -15.07 0.02 23.70
N LYS A 110 -13.95 -0.72 23.74
CA LYS A 110 -13.13 -0.97 22.56
C LYS A 110 -13.85 -1.97 21.65
N LYS A 111 -14.25 -1.52 20.46
CA LYS A 111 -14.81 -2.36 19.41
C LYS A 111 -13.72 -2.70 18.39
N LYS A 112 -13.91 -3.80 17.66
CA LYS A 112 -12.95 -4.31 16.66
C LYS A 112 -13.59 -4.26 15.28
N VAL A 113 -12.79 -3.92 14.28
CA VAL A 113 -13.12 -4.06 12.85
C VAL A 113 -12.08 -4.99 12.23
N SER A 114 -12.49 -5.86 11.33
CA SER A 114 -11.57 -6.73 10.59
C SER A 114 -11.81 -6.65 9.09
N VAL A 115 -10.73 -6.53 8.33
CA VAL A 115 -10.71 -6.66 6.88
C VAL A 115 -10.06 -8.00 6.56
N LYS A 116 -10.75 -8.88 5.83
CA LYS A 116 -10.26 -10.21 5.47
C LYS A 116 -10.22 -10.40 3.97
N ARG A 117 -9.40 -11.35 3.51
CA ARG A 117 -9.42 -11.82 2.11
C ARG A 117 -10.81 -12.38 1.79
N ARG A 118 -11.44 -11.94 0.69
CA ARG A 118 -12.66 -12.62 0.20
C ARG A 118 -12.28 -14.01 -0.29
N LYS A 119 -12.73 -15.04 0.42
CA LYS A 119 -12.70 -16.42 -0.10
C LYS A 119 -13.80 -16.51 -1.17
N PRO A 120 -13.56 -17.07 -2.37
CA PRO A 120 -14.65 -17.45 -3.24
C PRO A 120 -15.57 -18.44 -2.48
N PRO A 121 -16.89 -18.40 -2.70
CA PRO A 121 -17.81 -19.27 -1.98
C PRO A 121 -17.39 -20.73 -2.19
N LYS A 122 -17.02 -21.42 -1.10
CA LYS A 122 -16.78 -22.87 -1.15
C LYS A 122 -18.10 -23.55 -1.56
N PRO A 123 -18.11 -24.51 -2.50
CA PRO A 123 -19.29 -25.35 -2.70
C PRO A 123 -19.60 -26.06 -1.37
N LYS A 124 -20.88 -26.02 -0.95
CA LYS A 124 -21.36 -26.62 0.29
C LYS A 124 -21.01 -28.11 0.28
N LYS A 125 -19.97 -28.52 1.01
CA LYS A 125 -19.75 -29.93 1.36
C LYS A 125 -20.61 -30.26 2.57
N GLU A 126 -21.35 -31.35 2.48
CA GLU A 126 -22.17 -31.89 3.56
C GLU A 126 -21.31 -32.16 4.80
N LYS A 127 -21.83 -31.79 5.96
CA LYS A 127 -21.14 -31.96 7.24
C LYS A 127 -21.09 -33.45 7.58
N SER A 128 -19.93 -34.09 7.46
CA SER A 128 -19.72 -35.42 7.99
C SER A 128 -19.64 -35.37 9.52
N SER A 129 -20.43 -36.22 10.17
CA SER A 129 -20.45 -36.43 11.61
C SER A 129 -19.27 -37.31 12.03
N SER A 130 -18.12 -36.72 12.31
CA SER A 130 -17.10 -37.38 13.14
C SER A 130 -16.43 -36.34 14.03
N ARG A 131 -16.38 -36.68 15.32
CA ARG A 131 -15.84 -35.85 16.40
C ARG A 131 -14.65 -36.61 16.97
N GLU A 132 -13.45 -36.37 16.47
CA GLU A 132 -12.21 -36.81 17.12
C GLU A 132 -10.98 -36.15 16.47
N GLY A 133 -10.11 -35.56 17.31
CA GLY A 133 -8.73 -35.23 16.97
C GLY A 133 -8.46 -33.82 16.45
N ASP A 134 -8.64 -32.82 17.29
CA ASP A 134 -8.43 -31.39 17.00
C ASP A 134 -6.93 -31.02 17.04
N TYR A 135 -6.19 -31.28 15.97
CA TYR A 135 -4.86 -30.69 15.68
C TYR A 135 -4.52 -31.02 14.22
N MET A 136 -4.20 -30.00 13.40
CA MET A 136 -3.90 -30.05 11.94
C MET A 136 -5.04 -29.65 11.00
N GLU A 137 -5.73 -28.55 11.29
CA GLU A 137 -6.36 -27.71 10.26
C GLU A 137 -5.74 -26.32 10.38
N GLY A 138 -5.09 -25.83 9.31
CA GLY A 138 -4.52 -24.48 9.28
C GLY A 138 -5.60 -23.45 9.56
N ALA A 139 -5.66 -23.00 10.82
CA ALA A 139 -6.77 -22.23 11.37
C ALA A 139 -7.02 -20.95 10.57
N GLU A 140 -8.26 -20.47 10.61
CA GLU A 140 -8.55 -19.05 10.46
C GLU A 140 -7.77 -18.23 11.53
N GLY A 141 -6.46 -18.02 11.32
CA GLY A 141 -5.53 -17.92 12.46
C GLY A 141 -4.65 -16.68 12.52
N ASN A 142 -3.99 -16.28 11.42
CA ASN A 142 -3.06 -15.15 11.49
C ASN A 142 -3.71 -13.86 10.97
N VAL A 143 -4.25 -13.06 11.89
CA VAL A 143 -4.80 -11.73 11.60
C VAL A 143 -3.82 -10.69 12.11
N PHE A 144 -3.33 -9.81 11.23
CA PHE A 144 -2.44 -8.73 11.64
C PHE A 144 -3.22 -7.73 12.49
N VAL A 145 -2.78 -7.48 13.73
CA VAL A 145 -3.48 -6.57 14.65
C VAL A 145 -2.79 -5.21 14.66
N LEU A 146 -3.50 -4.16 14.26
CA LEU A 146 -3.05 -2.78 14.45
C LEU A 146 -3.04 -2.46 15.95
N ARG A 147 -1.87 -2.06 16.45
CA ARG A 147 -1.67 -1.70 17.87
C ARG A 147 -2.40 -0.41 18.26
N LYS A 148 -2.57 0.52 17.30
CA LYS A 148 -3.23 1.80 17.50
C LYS A 148 -4.75 1.60 17.64
N THR A 149 -5.33 2.26 18.65
CA THR A 149 -6.78 2.39 18.77
C THR A 149 -7.21 3.67 18.08
N TYR A 150 -8.24 3.59 17.23
CA TYR A 150 -8.77 4.72 16.45
C TYR A 150 -9.98 5.35 17.16
N GLN A 151 -10.31 6.57 16.77
CA GLN A 151 -11.42 7.33 17.38
C GLN A 151 -12.79 6.79 16.98
N ASN A 152 -12.96 6.38 15.71
CA ASN A 152 -14.23 5.88 15.19
C ASN A 152 -14.05 4.63 14.32
N GLU A 153 -15.17 3.98 14.02
CA GLU A 153 -15.20 2.75 13.23
C GLU A 153 -14.64 2.94 11.82
N GLN A 154 -15.02 4.04 11.16
CA GLN A 154 -14.60 4.32 9.78
C GLN A 154 -13.08 4.47 9.66
N ALA A 155 -12.44 5.17 10.59
CA ALA A 155 -10.99 5.35 10.63
C ALA A 155 -10.27 4.01 10.89
N ALA A 156 -10.76 3.21 11.86
CA ALA A 156 -10.23 1.86 12.09
C ALA A 156 -10.35 0.98 10.84
N ARG A 157 -11.48 1.07 10.15
CA ARG A 157 -11.75 0.32 8.93
C ARG A 157 -10.82 0.71 7.79
N ARG A 158 -10.66 2.01 7.51
CA ARG A 158 -9.75 2.51 6.46
C ARG A 158 -8.31 2.11 6.75
N ALA A 159 -7.86 2.28 7.99
CA ALA A 159 -6.50 1.89 8.37
C ALA A 159 -6.27 0.37 8.25
N ALA A 160 -7.27 -0.45 8.60
CA ALA A 160 -7.20 -1.90 8.39
C ALA A 160 -7.14 -2.25 6.90
N ALA A 161 -7.96 -1.61 6.06
CA ALA A 161 -7.97 -1.82 4.62
C ALA A 161 -6.65 -1.39 3.97
N ALA A 162 -6.11 -0.23 4.34
CA ALA A 162 -4.83 0.27 3.85
C ALA A 162 -3.66 -0.63 4.24
N LYS A 163 -3.63 -1.09 5.50
CA LYS A 163 -2.60 -2.03 5.95
C LYS A 163 -2.72 -3.37 5.25
N TRP A 164 -3.95 -3.82 4.98
CA TRP A 164 -4.19 -5.04 4.21
C TRP A 164 -3.66 -4.92 2.79
N GLN A 165 -3.97 -3.82 2.10
CA GLN A 165 -3.43 -3.55 0.77
C GLN A 165 -1.90 -3.50 0.77
N GLN A 166 -1.29 -2.85 1.78
CA GLN A 166 0.17 -2.83 1.93
C GLN A 166 0.76 -4.24 2.08
N LEU A 167 0.18 -5.08 2.95
CA LEU A 167 0.63 -6.47 3.15
C LEU A 167 0.52 -7.29 1.86
N GLN A 168 -0.56 -7.09 1.11
CA GLN A 168 -0.73 -7.78 -0.16
C GLN A 168 0.30 -7.30 -1.19
N ARG A 169 0.59 -5.99 -1.30
CA ARG A 169 1.57 -5.47 -2.29
C ARG A 169 2.98 -5.98 -1.99
N GLY A 170 3.36 -5.99 -0.71
CA GLY A 170 4.63 -6.53 -0.24
C GLY A 170 4.76 -8.06 -0.32
N ALA A 171 3.76 -8.76 -0.87
CA ALA A 171 3.82 -10.20 -1.04
C ALA A 171 4.87 -10.65 -2.07
N ALA A 172 5.15 -9.83 -3.08
CA ALA A 172 6.25 -10.05 -3.99
C ALA A 172 7.03 -8.75 -4.13
N SER A 173 8.34 -8.86 -3.94
CA SER A 173 9.28 -7.76 -4.05
C SER A 173 10.38 -8.15 -5.02
N PHE A 174 10.72 -7.23 -5.91
CA PHE A 174 11.78 -7.39 -6.89
C PHE A 174 12.64 -6.15 -6.89
N SER A 175 13.95 -6.29 -6.66
CA SER A 175 14.90 -5.20 -6.81
C SER A 175 15.86 -5.48 -7.94
N ILE A 176 16.23 -4.43 -8.68
CA ILE A 176 17.24 -4.48 -9.73
C ILE A 176 18.07 -3.20 -9.73
N THR A 177 19.36 -3.33 -9.98
CA THR A 177 20.24 -2.20 -10.28
C THR A 177 20.44 -2.10 -11.78
N LEU A 178 20.03 -0.97 -12.37
CA LEU A 178 20.18 -0.71 -13.80
C LEU A 178 21.59 -0.19 -14.09
N ALA A 179 22.23 -0.77 -15.12
CA ALA A 179 23.57 -0.38 -15.54
C ALA A 179 23.61 1.01 -16.19
N ARG A 180 22.49 1.44 -16.79
CA ARG A 180 22.29 2.81 -17.26
C ARG A 180 21.21 3.46 -16.43
N GLY A 181 21.52 4.59 -15.81
CA GLY A 181 20.55 5.37 -15.09
C GLY A 181 19.44 5.87 -16.01
N ARG A 182 18.21 5.78 -15.51
CA ARG A 182 16.96 6.15 -16.18
C ARG A 182 16.23 7.13 -15.28
N ALA A 183 16.35 8.42 -15.57
CA ALA A 183 15.78 9.51 -14.77
C ALA A 183 14.27 9.66 -14.95
N GLU A 184 13.71 9.05 -15.98
CA GLU A 184 12.27 9.01 -16.26
C GLU A 184 11.50 8.07 -15.32
N LEU A 185 12.20 7.23 -14.55
CA LEU A 185 11.58 6.27 -13.64
C LEU A 185 11.33 6.92 -12.27
N TYR A 186 10.09 6.84 -11.79
CA TYR A 186 9.69 7.36 -10.49
C TYR A 186 8.67 6.45 -9.80
N PRO A 187 8.53 6.54 -8.46
CA PRO A 187 7.57 5.74 -7.71
C PRO A 187 6.13 5.88 -8.23
N GLU A 188 5.34 4.82 -8.08
CA GLU A 188 3.98 4.61 -8.59
C GLU A 188 3.87 4.26 -10.09
N MET A 189 4.92 4.40 -10.91
CA MET A 189 4.85 3.89 -12.29
C MET A 189 4.62 2.38 -12.27
N HIS A 190 3.75 1.89 -13.16
CA HIS A 190 3.51 0.46 -13.35
C HIS A 190 4.28 -0.04 -14.57
N GLY A 191 4.59 -1.33 -14.64
CA GLY A 191 5.38 -1.84 -15.75
C GLY A 191 5.65 -3.33 -15.68
N THR A 192 6.38 -3.80 -16.70
CA THR A 192 6.74 -5.21 -16.83
C THR A 192 8.25 -5.38 -16.80
N VAL A 193 8.66 -6.54 -16.31
CA VAL A 193 10.04 -6.99 -16.31
C VAL A 193 10.11 -8.24 -17.19
N THR A 194 11.09 -8.32 -18.08
CA THR A 194 11.19 -9.43 -19.06
C THR A 194 12.59 -10.04 -19.11
N GLY A 195 12.64 -11.35 -19.36
CA GLY A 195 13.88 -12.12 -19.46
C GLY A 195 14.34 -12.72 -18.13
N PHE A 196 13.46 -12.77 -17.13
CA PHE A 196 13.70 -13.49 -15.86
C PHE A 196 12.87 -14.78 -15.84
N LYS A 197 12.68 -15.36 -14.65
CA LYS A 197 11.82 -16.52 -14.47
C LYS A 197 10.36 -16.12 -14.73
N SER A 198 9.55 -17.06 -15.20
CA SER A 198 8.13 -16.84 -15.51
C SER A 198 7.32 -16.26 -14.35
N GLU A 199 7.68 -16.60 -13.10
CA GLU A 199 7.06 -16.06 -11.88
C GLU A 199 7.25 -14.54 -11.72
N ILE A 200 8.34 -13.99 -12.28
CA ILE A 200 8.67 -12.56 -12.24
C ILE A 200 8.07 -11.86 -13.47
N ASP A 201 8.21 -12.49 -14.65
CA ASP A 201 7.81 -11.91 -15.93
C ASP A 201 6.27 -11.81 -16.09
N ASN A 202 5.52 -12.74 -15.50
CA ASN A 202 4.04 -12.75 -15.57
C ASN A 202 3.37 -11.81 -14.57
N GLN A 203 4.13 -11.12 -13.72
CA GLN A 203 3.60 -10.26 -12.68
C GLN A 203 3.66 -8.80 -13.15
N ASP A 204 2.57 -8.06 -12.95
CA ASP A 204 2.59 -6.61 -13.09
C ASP A 204 3.28 -5.99 -11.87
N TRP A 205 4.21 -5.08 -12.14
CA TRP A 205 5.05 -4.43 -11.14
C TRP A 205 4.70 -2.95 -10.98
N ILE A 206 4.82 -2.42 -9.77
CA ILE A 206 4.80 -0.99 -9.47
C ILE A 206 6.14 -0.61 -8.83
N ILE A 207 6.71 0.54 -9.22
CA ILE A 207 7.91 1.09 -8.58
C ILE A 207 7.53 1.60 -7.19
N ALA A 208 8.01 0.92 -6.14
CA ALA A 208 7.88 1.39 -4.76
C ALA A 208 8.96 2.43 -4.43
N LYS A 209 10.19 2.19 -4.89
CA LYS A 209 11.34 3.10 -4.70
C LYS A 209 12.18 3.17 -5.98
N ALA A 210 12.60 4.38 -6.33
CA ALA A 210 13.63 4.63 -7.34
C ALA A 210 14.73 5.46 -6.69
N GLU A 211 15.95 4.95 -6.74
CA GLU A 211 17.14 5.60 -6.20
C GLU A 211 18.12 5.86 -7.34
N HIS A 212 18.54 7.11 -7.45
CA HIS A 212 19.40 7.61 -8.50
C HIS A 212 20.74 7.99 -7.90
N THR A 213 21.80 7.32 -8.32
CA THR A 213 23.16 7.59 -7.82
C THR A 213 24.02 8.08 -8.97
N ILE A 214 24.69 9.21 -8.74
CA ILE A 214 25.68 9.78 -9.66
C ILE A 214 27.01 9.79 -8.92
N ASP A 215 27.94 8.95 -9.37
CA ASP A 215 29.29 8.86 -8.80
C ASP A 215 30.34 8.64 -9.90
N ASN A 216 31.56 8.29 -9.51
CA ASN A 216 32.67 8.05 -10.43
C ASN A 216 32.43 6.86 -11.40
N SER A 217 31.48 5.97 -11.09
CA SER A 217 31.07 4.86 -11.96
C SER A 217 29.97 5.24 -12.95
N GLY A 218 29.44 6.47 -12.86
CA GLY A 218 28.46 7.04 -13.77
C GLY A 218 27.10 7.26 -13.11
N PHE A 219 26.06 7.29 -13.95
CA PHE A 219 24.67 7.43 -13.51
C PHE A 219 24.01 6.06 -13.45
N THR A 220 23.60 5.64 -12.26
CA THR A 220 22.90 4.36 -12.02
C THR A 220 21.53 4.59 -11.40
N THR A 221 20.60 3.67 -11.66
CA THR A 221 19.27 3.68 -11.05
C THR A 221 19.03 2.33 -10.38
N GLN A 222 18.79 2.34 -9.07
CA GLN A 222 18.31 1.19 -8.33
C GLN A 222 16.80 1.27 -8.17
N LEU A 223 16.11 0.17 -8.44
CA LEU A 223 14.66 0.07 -8.33
C LEU A 223 14.27 -0.98 -7.30
N GLU A 224 13.23 -0.67 -6.56
CA GLU A 224 12.47 -1.63 -5.75
C GLU A 224 11.04 -1.65 -6.28
N LEU A 225 10.61 -2.82 -6.75
CA LEU A 225 9.31 -3.08 -7.32
C LEU A 225 8.49 -3.93 -6.36
N GLU A 226 7.21 -3.60 -6.26
CA GLU A 226 6.20 -4.40 -5.57
C GLU A 226 5.16 -4.92 -6.56
N ALA A 227 4.51 -6.03 -6.24
CA ALA A 227 3.43 -6.55 -7.08
C ALA A 227 2.28 -5.54 -7.15
N LYS A 228 1.88 -5.18 -8.36
CA LYS A 228 0.60 -4.53 -8.61
C LYS A 228 -0.49 -5.52 -8.27
N ILE A 229 -1.43 -5.07 -7.46
CA ILE A 229 -2.63 -5.85 -7.16
C ILE A 229 -3.75 -5.23 -7.97
N PRO A 230 -4.43 -6.00 -8.84
CA PRO A 230 -5.64 -5.51 -9.47
C PRO A 230 -6.65 -5.17 -8.39
N GLU A 231 -7.20 -3.96 -8.51
CA GLU A 231 -8.08 -3.28 -7.56
C GLU A 231 -9.06 -4.24 -6.86
N TRP A 232 -8.89 -4.42 -5.54
CA TRP A 232 -9.85 -5.15 -4.72
C TRP A 232 -10.65 -4.15 -3.87
N ILE A 233 -11.94 -4.01 -4.20
CA ILE A 233 -12.95 -3.33 -3.39
C ILE A 233 -13.22 -4.20 -2.16
N ALA A 234 -12.84 -3.73 -0.97
CA ALA A 234 -13.10 -4.43 0.28
C ALA A 234 -14.61 -4.45 0.59
N GLU A 235 -15.25 -5.63 0.61
CA GLU A 235 -16.57 -5.79 1.21
C GLU A 235 -16.51 -5.63 2.74
N THR A 236 -17.56 -5.02 3.27
CA THR A 236 -17.82 -4.76 4.68
C THR A 236 -18.61 -5.92 5.28
N GLU A 237 -17.99 -6.73 6.14
CA GLU A 237 -18.71 -7.27 7.31
C GLU A 237 -18.65 -6.25 8.45
#